data_AF-A0A9W5PBR1-F1
#
_entry.id   AF-A0A9W5PBR1-F1
#
_cell.length_a   1.000
_cell.length_b   1.000
_cell.length_c   1.000
_cell.angle_alpha   90.00
_cell.angle_beta   90.00
_cell.angle_gamma   90.00
#
_symmetry.space_group_name_H-M   'P 1'
#
loop_
_entity.id
_entity.type
_entity.pdbx_description
1 polymer ?
#
loop_
_entity_poly.entity_id
_entity_poly.type
_entity_poly.pdbx_seq_one_letter_code
_entity_poly.pdbx_strand_id
1 'polypeptide(L)'
;MSIFLKSYNLVSDSPEPLKWEDYEKKVLDDYRILLQQQSENEKVFQDFFEKNPAMLPGAYGFFGESGHAPYNNVLITQPVLQGLITKVPDFLWIASDSLNIYPIFIEIEAPSKKWFNQDGTQTAKFTQAQSQIQDWKTWYSNPIHQSIFFQYYDIDKKIIEGKSVKPFYVLIYGLREEFEGKPHLNQKRAQLNKSDEIFMTYDRLTPNIKGRDVITCHVKNRDYSAKYVSPTFRLGPVFAEELNIINNKEEAILNTDLTDERKKFLISRLKYWEDFGKKKNKGLINTGDWE
;
A
#
# COMPACT_ATOMS: atom_id res chain seq x y z
N MET A 1 -1.37 -19.40 -33.01
CA MET A 1 -0.31 -18.45 -32.62
C MET A 1 0.73 -19.19 -31.81
N SER A 2 2.01 -19.03 -32.12
CA SER A 2 3.13 -19.64 -31.39
C SER A 2 3.23 -19.07 -29.98
N ILE A 3 3.33 -19.92 -28.96
CA ILE A 3 3.55 -19.51 -27.56
C ILE A 3 4.93 -18.83 -27.36
N PHE A 4 5.84 -19.01 -28.31
CA PHE A 4 7.22 -18.50 -28.24
C PHE A 4 7.40 -17.05 -28.71
N LEU A 5 6.33 -16.39 -29.17
CA LEU A 5 6.39 -15.00 -29.63
C LEU A 5 5.66 -14.07 -28.65
N LYS A 6 6.18 -12.86 -28.44
CA LYS A 6 5.48 -11.78 -27.73
C LYS A 6 4.24 -11.41 -28.55
N SER A 7 3.08 -11.28 -27.88
CA SER A 7 1.82 -10.85 -28.54
C SER A 7 1.44 -9.40 -28.22
N TYR A 8 2.40 -8.65 -27.71
CA TYR A 8 2.35 -7.23 -27.41
C TYR A 8 3.55 -6.50 -28.02
N ASN A 9 3.42 -5.19 -28.14
CA ASN A 9 4.41 -4.26 -28.69
C ASN A 9 4.63 -3.15 -27.68
N LEU A 10 5.90 -2.87 -27.39
CA LEU A 10 6.33 -1.70 -26.63
C LEU A 10 6.56 -0.53 -27.56
N VAL A 11 6.31 0.69 -27.09
CA VAL A 11 6.71 1.93 -27.75
C VAL A 11 8.18 2.21 -27.43
N SER A 12 9.04 2.26 -28.45
CA SER A 12 10.51 2.39 -28.28
C SER A 12 10.96 3.76 -27.76
N ASP A 13 10.25 4.82 -28.13
CA ASP A 13 10.57 6.21 -27.77
C ASP A 13 9.50 6.78 -26.83
N SER A 14 9.09 6.00 -25.82
CA SER A 14 8.15 6.48 -24.82
C SER A 14 8.80 7.51 -23.89
N PRO A 15 8.04 8.53 -23.42
CA PRO A 15 8.53 9.40 -22.37
C PRO A 15 8.86 8.57 -21.13
N GLU A 16 10.11 8.62 -20.65
CA GLU A 16 10.55 7.77 -19.55
C GLU A 16 9.75 8.04 -18.26
N PRO A 17 9.45 7.00 -17.44
CA PRO A 17 8.99 7.23 -16.08
C PRO A 17 10.06 7.97 -15.26
N LEU A 18 9.66 8.62 -14.16
CA LEU A 18 10.61 9.14 -13.19
C LEU A 18 11.52 8.00 -12.72
N LYS A 19 12.85 8.20 -12.77
CA LYS A 19 13.81 7.20 -12.30
C LYS A 19 13.62 6.97 -10.81
N TRP A 20 13.83 5.75 -10.36
CA TRP A 20 13.59 5.39 -8.97
C TRP A 20 14.45 6.21 -8.01
N GLU A 21 15.72 6.41 -8.35
CA GLU A 21 16.67 7.15 -7.52
C GLU A 21 16.27 8.63 -7.37
N ASP A 22 15.74 9.22 -8.44
CA ASP A 22 15.22 10.59 -8.44
C ASP A 22 13.92 10.69 -7.62
N TYR A 23 13.02 9.71 -7.76
CA TYR A 23 11.81 9.60 -6.95
C TYR A 23 12.13 9.43 -5.46
N GLU A 24 12.99 8.47 -5.10
CA GLU A 24 13.37 8.16 -3.73
C GLU A 24 13.97 9.37 -3.04
N LYS A 25 14.89 10.08 -3.73
CA LYS A 25 15.46 11.32 -3.21
C LYS A 25 14.38 12.38 -2.98
N LYS A 26 13.55 12.65 -4.00
CA LYS A 26 12.50 13.67 -3.94
C LYS A 26 11.49 13.37 -2.83
N VAL A 27 10.96 12.15 -2.77
CA VAL A 27 9.92 11.76 -1.81
C VAL A 27 10.44 11.81 -0.37
N LEU A 28 11.70 11.44 -0.13
CA LEU A 28 12.31 11.53 1.20
C LEU A 28 12.55 12.99 1.62
N ASP A 29 12.95 13.86 0.70
CA ASP A 29 13.12 15.29 0.98
C ASP A 29 11.77 15.97 1.26
N ASP A 30 10.75 15.71 0.42
CA ASP A 30 9.37 16.18 0.63
C ASP A 30 8.82 15.68 1.98
N TYR A 31 9.06 14.40 2.30
CA TYR A 31 8.60 13.79 3.56
C TYR A 31 9.26 14.41 4.79
N ARG A 32 10.57 14.71 4.74
CA ARG A 32 11.26 15.40 5.84
C ARG A 32 10.69 16.79 6.08
N ILE A 33 10.43 17.54 5.01
CA ILE A 33 9.80 18.86 5.09
C ILE A 33 8.40 18.73 5.72
N LEU A 34 7.62 17.72 5.31
CA LEU A 34 6.30 17.44 5.85
C LEU A 34 6.33 17.17 7.35
N LEU A 35 7.25 16.33 7.81
CA LEU A 35 7.44 16.03 9.24
C LEU A 35 7.82 17.26 10.05
N GLN A 36 8.59 18.19 9.48
CA GLN A 36 8.98 19.42 10.17
C GLN A 36 7.87 20.46 10.23
N GLN A 37 7.07 20.58 9.16
CA GLN A 37 6.14 21.70 8.99
C GLN A 37 4.68 21.36 9.33
N GLN A 38 4.30 20.09 9.27
CA GLN A 38 2.89 19.65 9.33
C GLN A 38 2.65 18.51 10.33
N SER A 39 3.54 18.28 11.30
CA SER A 39 3.49 17.12 12.22
C SER A 39 2.20 16.94 13.03
N GLU A 40 1.39 17.99 13.17
CA GLU A 40 0.10 17.94 13.86
C GLU A 40 -1.07 17.55 12.92
N ASN A 41 -0.86 17.56 11.60
CA ASN A 41 -1.92 17.43 10.60
C ASN A 41 -1.90 16.06 9.92
N GLU A 42 -2.54 15.09 10.56
CA GLU A 42 -2.67 13.70 10.10
C GLU A 42 -3.20 13.57 8.66
N LYS A 43 -4.17 14.41 8.27
CA LYS A 43 -4.76 14.37 6.92
C LYS A 43 -3.71 14.62 5.83
N VAL A 44 -2.74 15.50 6.08
CA VAL A 44 -1.68 15.78 5.11
C VAL A 44 -0.77 14.56 4.92
N PHE A 45 -0.56 13.75 5.96
CA PHE A 45 0.16 12.47 5.84
C PHE A 45 -0.67 11.41 5.13
N GLN A 46 -1.98 11.35 5.37
CA GLN A 46 -2.89 10.49 4.59
C GLN A 46 -2.75 10.79 3.09
N ASP A 47 -2.94 12.06 2.70
CA ASP A 47 -2.83 12.49 1.30
C ASP A 47 -1.43 12.23 0.71
N PHE A 48 -0.38 12.37 1.52
CA PHE A 48 1.00 12.09 1.12
C PHE A 48 1.22 10.60 0.83
N PHE A 49 0.78 9.69 1.71
CA PHE A 49 0.97 8.26 1.54
C PHE A 49 0.09 7.68 0.43
N GLU A 50 -1.11 8.22 0.22
CA GLU A 50 -1.94 7.85 -0.93
C GLU A 50 -1.25 8.16 -2.28
N LYS A 51 -0.52 9.27 -2.37
CA LYS A 51 0.26 9.65 -3.56
C LYS A 51 1.57 8.89 -3.68
N ASN A 52 2.10 8.39 -2.57
CA ASN A 52 3.42 7.74 -2.49
C ASN A 52 3.29 6.36 -1.83
N PRO A 53 2.55 5.42 -2.43
CA PRO A 53 2.23 4.13 -1.79
C PRO A 53 3.49 3.31 -1.43
N ALA A 54 4.60 3.51 -2.15
CA ALA A 54 5.87 2.86 -1.86
C ALA A 54 6.45 3.21 -0.48
N MET A 55 6.01 4.32 0.15
CA MET A 55 6.41 4.71 1.51
C MET A 55 5.77 3.85 2.60
N LEU A 56 4.63 3.20 2.31
CA LEU A 56 3.92 2.40 3.30
C LEU A 56 4.56 1.01 3.42
N PRO A 57 4.73 0.52 4.66
CA PRO A 57 5.41 -0.74 4.91
C PRO A 57 4.50 -1.95 4.65
N GLY A 58 5.10 -3.14 4.58
CA GLY A 58 4.40 -4.41 4.67
C GLY A 58 4.00 -5.07 3.35
N ALA A 59 3.81 -4.32 2.26
CA ALA A 59 3.39 -4.87 0.96
C ALA A 59 4.23 -6.07 0.47
N TYR A 60 5.52 -6.08 0.81
CA TYR A 60 6.49 -7.12 0.42
C TYR A 60 7.05 -7.90 1.62
N GLY A 61 6.36 -7.89 2.75
CA GLY A 61 6.74 -8.62 3.96
C GLY A 61 7.51 -7.79 5.00
N PHE A 62 7.42 -8.21 6.27
CA PHE A 62 8.13 -7.62 7.41
C PHE A 62 9.32 -8.46 7.89
N PHE A 63 9.24 -9.78 7.73
CA PHE A 63 10.20 -10.75 8.26
C PHE A 63 10.87 -11.57 7.15
N GLY A 64 11.20 -10.88 6.06
CA GLY A 64 11.69 -11.46 4.81
C GLY A 64 10.98 -10.82 3.63
N GLU A 65 11.71 -10.60 2.54
CA GLU A 65 11.13 -10.00 1.35
C GLU A 65 10.39 -11.03 0.50
N SER A 66 9.11 -10.78 0.24
CA SER A 66 8.35 -11.47 -0.79
C SER A 66 8.75 -10.95 -2.17
N GLY A 67 8.78 -11.86 -3.15
CA GLY A 67 8.86 -11.53 -4.57
C GLY A 67 7.49 -11.23 -5.19
N HIS A 68 6.39 -11.48 -4.47
CA HIS A 68 5.04 -11.25 -4.96
C HIS A 68 4.59 -9.81 -4.69
N ALA A 69 3.98 -9.18 -5.69
CA ALA A 69 3.23 -7.94 -5.49
C ALA A 69 2.00 -8.19 -4.59
N PRO A 70 1.52 -7.17 -3.86
CA PRO A 70 0.21 -7.26 -3.21
C PRO A 70 -0.88 -7.55 -4.24
N TYR A 71 -2.00 -8.13 -3.79
CA TYR A 71 -3.13 -8.49 -4.63
C TYR A 71 -3.59 -7.31 -5.49
N ASN A 72 -3.84 -7.56 -6.78
CA ASN A 72 -4.10 -6.56 -7.82
C ASN A 72 -3.04 -5.46 -8.00
N ASN A 73 -1.88 -5.58 -7.34
CA ASN A 73 -0.84 -4.54 -7.28
C ASN A 73 -1.38 -3.18 -6.79
N VAL A 74 -2.31 -3.22 -5.82
CA VAL A 74 -2.96 -2.01 -5.29
C VAL A 74 -2.67 -1.78 -3.81
N LEU A 75 -2.57 -0.50 -3.46
CA LEU A 75 -2.79 0.00 -2.10
C LEU A 75 -4.27 0.33 -1.96
N ILE A 76 -4.96 -0.20 -0.96
CA ILE A 76 -6.34 0.21 -0.67
C ILE A 76 -6.28 1.30 0.40
N THR A 77 -6.75 2.50 0.07
CA THR A 77 -6.89 3.59 1.04
C THR A 77 -8.29 3.59 1.64
N GLN A 78 -8.37 3.89 2.94
CA GLN A 78 -9.58 3.90 3.75
C GLN A 78 -10.46 2.65 3.54
N PRO A 79 -9.88 1.43 3.61
CA PRO A 79 -10.61 0.17 3.47
C PRO A 79 -11.80 0.07 4.43
N VAL A 80 -12.91 -0.50 3.96
CA VAL A 80 -14.08 -0.76 4.79
C VAL A 80 -14.01 -2.16 5.38
N LEU A 81 -14.15 -2.25 6.72
CA LEU A 81 -14.39 -3.51 7.43
C LEU A 81 -15.89 -3.58 7.80
N GLN A 82 -16.63 -4.43 7.08
CA GLN A 82 -18.09 -4.51 7.17
C GLN A 82 -18.56 -5.20 8.46
N GLY A 83 -19.59 -4.67 9.12
CA GLY A 83 -20.17 -5.29 10.31
C GLY A 83 -21.27 -4.42 10.90
N LEU A 84 -21.72 -4.73 12.12
CA LEU A 84 -22.69 -3.90 12.84
C LEU A 84 -22.21 -2.45 13.04
N ILE A 85 -20.89 -2.28 13.21
CA ILE A 85 -20.21 -1.00 13.23
C ILE A 85 -19.13 -1.07 12.17
N THR A 86 -19.19 -0.18 11.19
CA THR A 86 -18.17 -0.05 10.15
C THR A 86 -16.88 0.49 10.76
N LYS A 87 -15.76 -0.20 10.50
CA LYS A 87 -14.43 0.27 10.86
C LYS A 87 -13.66 0.59 9.58
N VAL A 88 -12.82 1.62 9.64
CA VAL A 88 -12.08 2.12 8.48
C VAL A 88 -10.63 2.36 8.89
N PRO A 89 -9.73 1.37 8.71
CA PRO A 89 -8.30 1.62 8.74
C PRO A 89 -7.90 2.67 7.71
N ASP A 90 -6.76 3.35 7.91
CA ASP A 90 -6.26 4.30 6.92
C ASP A 90 -5.81 3.64 5.61
N PHE A 91 -5.18 2.46 5.72
CA PHE A 91 -4.69 1.72 4.57
C PHE A 91 -4.75 0.20 4.75
N LEU A 92 -4.78 -0.51 3.62
CA LEU A 92 -4.72 -1.96 3.54
C LEU A 92 -3.84 -2.43 2.38
N TRP A 93 -2.92 -3.34 2.70
CA TRP A 93 -2.33 -4.25 1.73
C TRP A 93 -2.94 -5.64 1.86
N ILE A 94 -3.13 -6.33 0.75
CA ILE A 94 -3.39 -7.77 0.74
C ILE A 94 -2.15 -8.43 0.14
N ALA A 95 -1.13 -8.65 0.95
CA ALA A 95 0.12 -9.27 0.52
C ALA A 95 0.01 -10.81 0.54
N SER A 96 0.93 -11.50 -0.11
CA SER A 96 0.99 -12.96 -0.05
C SER A 96 2.39 -13.50 -0.26
N ASP A 97 2.58 -14.74 0.17
CA ASP A 97 3.68 -15.60 -0.24
C ASP A 97 3.12 -16.97 -0.68
N SER A 98 4.01 -17.94 -0.89
CA SER A 98 3.62 -19.29 -1.33
C SER A 98 2.72 -20.03 -0.35
N LEU A 99 2.73 -19.69 0.94
CA LEU A 99 2.03 -20.42 2.01
C LEU A 99 0.93 -19.59 2.69
N ASN A 100 0.97 -18.26 2.57
CA ASN A 100 0.16 -17.37 3.37
C ASN A 100 -0.41 -16.20 2.57
N ILE A 101 -1.56 -15.70 3.04
CA ILE A 101 -2.11 -14.39 2.68
C ILE A 101 -2.02 -13.50 3.92
N TYR A 102 -1.59 -12.26 3.70
CA TYR A 102 -1.37 -11.25 4.71
C TYR A 102 -2.25 -10.02 4.45
N PRO A 103 -3.45 -9.95 5.05
CA PRO A 103 -4.14 -8.67 5.23
C PRO A 103 -3.31 -7.80 6.18
N ILE A 104 -2.80 -6.67 5.70
CA ILE A 104 -1.96 -5.75 6.48
C ILE A 104 -2.74 -4.47 6.63
N PHE A 105 -3.34 -4.27 7.81
CA PHE A 105 -4.05 -3.05 8.16
C PHE A 105 -3.05 -2.05 8.71
N ILE A 106 -3.11 -0.80 8.23
CA ILE A 106 -2.22 0.26 8.68
C ILE A 106 -3.10 1.41 9.17
N GLU A 107 -2.85 1.84 10.41
CA GLU A 107 -3.32 3.10 10.96
C GLU A 107 -2.15 4.09 11.02
N ILE A 108 -2.44 5.35 10.73
CA ILE A 108 -1.55 6.47 10.94
C ILE A 108 -2.16 7.44 11.94
N GLU A 109 -1.32 8.01 12.79
CA GLU A 109 -1.72 9.01 13.78
C GLU A 109 -0.79 10.22 13.63
N ALA A 110 -1.25 11.45 13.90
CA ALA A 110 -0.38 12.64 13.72
C ALA A 110 1.04 12.47 14.33
N PRO A 111 2.14 12.73 13.58
CA PRO A 111 3.50 12.46 14.04
C PRO A 111 3.91 13.16 15.34
N SER A 112 3.29 14.28 15.67
CA SER A 112 3.51 15.01 16.92
C SER A 112 3.03 14.26 18.16
N LYS A 113 2.09 13.32 18.02
CA LYS A 113 1.47 12.59 19.13
C LYS A 113 2.54 11.79 19.87
N LYS A 114 2.52 11.89 21.20
CA LYS A 114 3.47 11.21 22.11
C LYS A 114 2.94 9.86 22.56
N TRP A 115 3.85 8.91 22.72
CA TRP A 115 3.57 7.58 23.24
C TRP A 115 3.43 7.62 24.76
N PHE A 116 4.27 8.41 25.43
CA PHE A 116 4.38 8.45 26.88
C PHE A 116 4.21 9.87 27.44
N ASN A 117 3.59 9.95 28.61
CA ASN A 117 3.58 11.13 29.47
C ASN A 117 4.96 11.36 30.09
N GLN A 118 5.15 12.52 30.73
CA GLN A 118 6.42 12.86 31.41
C GLN A 118 6.80 11.88 32.53
N ASP A 119 5.80 11.26 33.19
CA ASP A 119 6.00 10.23 34.21
C ASP A 119 6.29 8.83 33.61
N GLY A 120 6.34 8.72 32.28
CA GLY A 120 6.59 7.48 31.55
C GLY A 120 5.40 6.52 31.47
N THR A 121 4.19 6.94 31.88
CA THR A 121 2.94 6.22 31.59
C THR A 121 2.51 6.44 30.14
N GLN A 122 1.70 5.55 29.56
CA GLN A 122 1.22 5.76 28.19
C GLN A 122 0.24 6.95 28.11
N THR A 123 0.28 7.68 27.01
CA THR A 123 -0.72 8.73 26.78
C THR A 123 -2.09 8.11 26.45
N ALA A 124 -3.17 8.81 26.81
CA ALA A 124 -4.52 8.39 26.45
C ALA A 124 -4.71 8.27 24.92
N LYS A 125 -4.07 9.15 24.14
CA LYS A 125 -4.08 9.10 22.66
C LYS A 125 -3.44 7.80 22.14
N PHE A 126 -2.29 7.40 22.70
CA PHE A 126 -1.64 6.17 22.29
C PHE A 126 -2.47 4.94 22.68
N THR A 127 -3.05 4.92 23.89
CA THR A 127 -3.96 3.85 24.31
C THR A 127 -5.21 3.76 23.42
N GLN A 128 -5.74 4.89 22.96
CA GLN A 128 -6.86 4.93 22.01
C GLN A 128 -6.48 4.33 20.65
N ALA A 129 -5.33 4.70 20.08
CA ALA A 129 -4.83 4.13 18.84
C ALA A 129 -4.61 2.60 18.96
N GLN A 130 -4.04 2.15 20.08
CA GLN A 130 -3.92 0.71 20.36
C GLN A 130 -5.29 0.01 20.45
N SER A 131 -6.30 0.69 20.99
CA SER A 131 -7.66 0.15 21.08
C SER A 131 -8.31 0.00 19.71
N GLN A 132 -8.09 0.93 18.78
CA GLN A 132 -8.53 0.77 17.37
C GLN A 132 -7.91 -0.46 16.71
N ILE A 133 -6.60 -0.68 16.92
CA ILE A 133 -5.93 -1.91 16.46
C ILE A 133 -6.58 -3.17 17.05
N GLN A 134 -6.87 -3.18 18.37
CA GLN A 134 -7.55 -4.32 19.00
C GLN A 134 -8.97 -4.53 18.47
N ASP A 135 -9.68 -3.46 18.12
CA ASP A 135 -11.01 -3.53 17.54
C ASP A 135 -10.98 -4.19 16.16
N TRP A 136 -9.96 -3.93 15.34
CA TRP A 136 -9.79 -4.60 14.06
C TRP A 136 -9.40 -6.06 14.23
N LYS A 137 -8.51 -6.36 15.18
CA LYS A 137 -8.14 -7.74 15.54
C LYS A 137 -9.35 -8.56 15.96
N THR A 138 -10.18 -7.99 16.82
CA THR A 138 -11.43 -8.61 17.28
C THR A 138 -12.41 -8.81 16.14
N TRP A 139 -12.47 -7.85 15.21
CA TRP A 139 -13.31 -8.00 14.02
C TRP A 139 -12.80 -9.12 13.11
N TYR A 140 -11.51 -9.13 12.78
CA TYR A 140 -10.91 -10.04 11.81
C TYR A 140 -10.73 -11.47 12.36
N SER A 141 -10.66 -11.67 13.68
CA SER A 141 -10.57 -13.01 14.28
C SER A 141 -11.85 -13.84 14.09
N ASN A 142 -12.97 -13.21 13.74
CA ASN A 142 -14.22 -13.89 13.44
C ASN A 142 -14.20 -14.49 12.01
N PRO A 143 -14.35 -15.82 11.85
CA PRO A 143 -14.33 -16.48 10.53
C PRO A 143 -15.38 -15.97 9.55
N ILE A 144 -16.56 -15.54 10.04
CA ILE A 144 -17.61 -14.97 9.18
C ILE A 144 -17.15 -13.63 8.61
N HIS A 145 -16.53 -12.78 9.43
CA HIS A 145 -15.99 -11.51 8.97
C HIS A 145 -14.83 -11.69 7.99
N GLN A 146 -13.99 -12.72 8.17
CA GLN A 146 -12.96 -13.06 7.17
C GLN A 146 -13.60 -13.45 5.83
N SER A 147 -14.65 -14.27 5.84
CA SER A 147 -15.37 -14.61 4.62
C SER A 147 -15.97 -13.37 3.93
N ILE A 148 -16.56 -12.45 4.70
CA ILE A 148 -17.08 -11.18 4.19
C ILE A 148 -15.95 -10.32 3.62
N PHE A 149 -14.80 -10.25 4.30
CA PHE A 149 -13.61 -9.53 3.84
C PHE A 149 -13.16 -10.05 2.47
N PHE A 150 -12.93 -11.36 2.34
CA PHE A 150 -12.47 -11.96 1.09
C PHE A 150 -13.47 -11.74 -0.06
N GLN A 151 -14.76 -11.83 0.22
CA GLN A 151 -15.81 -11.54 -0.75
C GLN A 151 -15.85 -10.06 -1.15
N TYR A 152 -15.70 -9.14 -0.20
CA TYR A 152 -15.80 -7.70 -0.44
C TYR A 152 -14.61 -7.17 -1.25
N TYR A 153 -13.42 -7.73 -1.06
CA TYR A 153 -12.21 -7.37 -1.80
C TYR A 153 -11.94 -8.28 -3.01
N ASP A 154 -12.94 -9.05 -3.45
CA ASP A 154 -12.90 -9.94 -4.62
C ASP A 154 -11.69 -10.89 -4.67
N ILE A 155 -11.17 -11.28 -3.50
CA ILE A 155 -10.01 -12.16 -3.40
C ILE A 155 -10.46 -13.57 -3.81
N ASP A 156 -9.99 -14.04 -4.98
CA ASP A 156 -10.39 -15.33 -5.55
C ASP A 156 -10.12 -16.46 -4.53
N LYS A 157 -11.12 -17.32 -4.33
CA LYS A 157 -11.03 -18.51 -3.49
C LYS A 157 -9.82 -19.38 -3.85
N LYS A 158 -9.44 -19.45 -5.13
CA LYS A 158 -8.24 -20.20 -5.58
C LYS A 158 -6.93 -19.62 -5.05
N ILE A 159 -6.87 -18.33 -4.78
CA ILE A 159 -5.69 -17.67 -4.18
C ILE A 159 -5.59 -18.04 -2.70
N ILE A 160 -6.75 -18.17 -2.03
CA ILE A 160 -6.87 -18.47 -0.60
C ILE A 160 -6.74 -19.96 -0.31
N GLU A 161 -7.18 -20.81 -1.24
CA GLU A 161 -7.20 -22.27 -1.07
C GLU A 161 -5.80 -22.82 -0.76
N GLY A 162 -5.68 -23.53 0.36
CA GLY A 162 -4.42 -24.09 0.84
C GLY A 162 -3.46 -23.09 1.51
N LYS A 163 -3.80 -21.79 1.56
CA LYS A 163 -2.99 -20.76 2.25
C LYS A 163 -3.51 -20.48 3.66
N SER A 164 -2.58 -20.18 4.56
CA SER A 164 -2.90 -19.66 5.89
C SER A 164 -3.17 -18.15 5.83
N VAL A 165 -4.19 -17.68 6.54
CA VAL A 165 -4.47 -16.25 6.66
C VAL A 165 -3.77 -15.70 7.91
N LYS A 166 -2.87 -14.74 7.73
CA LYS A 166 -2.05 -14.15 8.81
C LYS A 166 -2.14 -12.63 8.75
N PRO A 167 -3.08 -11.99 9.47
CA PRO A 167 -3.18 -10.54 9.44
C PRO A 167 -2.02 -9.88 10.20
N PHE A 168 -1.63 -8.69 9.75
CA PHE A 168 -0.75 -7.78 10.47
C PHE A 168 -1.45 -6.44 10.71
N TYR A 169 -1.13 -5.82 11.83
CA TYR A 169 -1.70 -4.54 12.25
C TYR A 169 -0.58 -3.56 12.53
N VAL A 170 -0.45 -2.56 11.67
CA VAL A 170 0.61 -1.56 11.72
C VAL A 170 0.04 -0.29 12.32
N LEU A 171 0.76 0.29 13.28
CA LEU A 171 0.50 1.62 13.79
C LEU A 171 1.72 2.50 13.53
N ILE A 172 1.54 3.54 12.71
CA ILE A 172 2.56 4.56 12.44
C ILE A 172 2.27 5.76 13.34
N TYR A 173 3.08 5.93 14.38
CA TYR A 173 2.79 6.86 15.47
C TYR A 173 4.05 7.51 16.01
N GLY A 174 4.01 8.83 16.16
CA GLY A 174 5.05 9.58 16.84
C GLY A 174 6.38 9.65 16.07
N LEU A 175 7.37 10.24 16.73
CA LEU A 175 8.73 10.43 16.22
C LEU A 175 9.75 9.77 17.15
N ARG A 176 10.85 9.27 16.58
CA ARG A 176 11.94 8.62 17.33
C ARG A 176 12.55 9.50 18.41
N GLU A 177 12.53 10.82 18.23
CA GLU A 177 13.10 11.81 19.14
C GLU A 177 12.52 11.67 20.55
N GLU A 178 11.28 11.19 20.69
CA GLU A 178 10.67 10.91 22.00
C GLU A 178 11.52 9.94 22.84
N PHE A 179 12.20 8.99 22.19
CA PHE A 179 12.98 7.92 22.81
C PHE A 179 14.49 8.18 22.84
N GLU A 180 14.97 9.23 22.16
CA GLU A 180 16.39 9.56 22.13
C GLU A 180 16.89 9.93 23.54
N GLY A 181 18.02 9.33 23.95
CA GLY A 181 18.55 9.49 25.31
C GLY A 181 17.70 8.86 26.43
N LYS A 182 16.62 8.14 26.12
CA LYS A 182 15.68 7.57 27.11
C LYS A 182 15.53 6.05 26.96
N PRO A 183 16.55 5.25 27.37
CA PRO A 183 16.55 3.80 27.17
C PRO A 183 15.36 3.08 27.85
N HIS A 184 14.86 3.60 28.99
CA HIS A 184 13.71 3.04 29.68
C HIS A 184 12.40 3.14 28.86
N LEU A 185 12.19 4.20 28.08
CA LEU A 185 11.03 4.32 27.18
C LEU A 185 11.18 3.38 25.98
N ASN A 186 12.39 3.21 25.46
CA ASN A 186 12.66 2.22 24.40
C ASN A 186 12.38 0.79 24.89
N GLN A 187 12.76 0.45 26.11
CA GLN A 187 12.44 -0.85 26.71
C GLN A 187 10.93 -1.04 26.85
N LYS A 188 10.20 -0.04 27.38
CA LYS A 188 8.73 -0.09 27.45
C LYS A 188 8.11 -0.30 26.07
N ARG A 189 8.55 0.48 25.07
CA ARG A 189 8.09 0.34 23.68
C ARG A 189 8.32 -1.07 23.13
N ALA A 190 9.48 -1.67 23.39
CA ALA A 190 9.78 -3.03 22.93
C ALA A 190 8.83 -4.08 23.52
N GLN A 191 8.35 -3.88 24.76
CA GLN A 191 7.37 -4.76 25.41
C GLN A 191 5.94 -4.60 24.87
N LEU A 192 5.65 -3.55 24.11
CA LEU A 192 4.33 -3.31 23.54
C LEU A 192 4.11 -4.07 22.21
N ASN A 193 5.19 -4.45 21.52
CA ASN A 193 5.08 -5.16 20.25
C ASN A 193 4.63 -6.60 20.47
N LYS A 194 3.57 -7.01 19.77
CA LYS A 194 3.10 -8.40 19.69
C LYS A 194 3.48 -9.01 18.34
N SER A 195 3.34 -10.33 18.19
CA SER A 195 3.79 -11.04 16.99
C SER A 195 3.11 -10.59 15.68
N ASP A 196 1.90 -10.04 15.76
CA ASP A 196 1.10 -9.56 14.64
C ASP A 196 0.86 -8.03 14.66
N GLU A 197 1.45 -7.33 15.65
CA GLU A 197 1.34 -5.87 15.81
C GLU A 197 2.70 -5.23 15.56
N ILE A 198 2.74 -4.23 14.66
CA ILE A 198 3.97 -3.56 14.27
C ILE A 198 3.81 -2.07 14.53
N PHE A 199 4.47 -1.58 15.57
CA PHE A 199 4.46 -0.15 15.86
C PHE A 199 5.76 0.50 15.39
N MET A 200 5.65 1.57 14.60
CA MET A 200 6.79 2.30 14.07
C MET A 200 6.59 3.81 14.12
N THR A 201 7.69 4.54 14.21
CA THR A 201 7.69 6.01 14.14
C THR A 201 7.77 6.46 12.69
N TYR A 202 7.27 7.66 12.41
CA TYR A 202 7.22 8.23 11.06
C TYR A 202 8.60 8.30 10.39
N ASP A 203 9.61 8.70 11.14
CA ASP A 203 10.99 8.87 10.66
C ASP A 203 11.69 7.55 10.28
N ARG A 204 11.06 6.39 10.53
CA ARG A 204 11.55 5.07 10.11
C ARG A 204 11.10 4.69 8.69
N LEU A 205 10.09 5.36 8.13
CA LEU A 205 9.55 5.02 6.82
C LEU A 205 10.54 5.39 5.71
N THR A 206 10.69 4.48 4.75
CA THR A 206 11.51 4.63 3.56
C THR A 206 10.81 3.99 2.38
N PRO A 207 10.90 4.56 1.17
CA PRO A 207 10.22 4.01 0.01
C PRO A 207 10.82 2.65 -0.39
N ASN A 208 9.97 1.71 -0.82
CA ASN A 208 10.42 0.41 -1.34
C ASN A 208 10.28 0.37 -2.87
N ILE A 209 11.39 0.10 -3.58
CA ILE A 209 11.43 0.05 -5.06
C ILE A 209 10.44 -0.93 -5.68
N LYS A 210 10.07 -2.00 -4.96
CA LYS A 210 9.08 -2.95 -5.46
C LYS A 210 7.70 -2.30 -5.61
N GLY A 211 7.41 -1.25 -4.83
CA GLY A 211 6.18 -0.46 -4.88
C GLY A 211 6.10 0.57 -6.02
N ARG A 212 7.09 0.62 -6.92
CA ARG A 212 7.19 1.65 -7.97
C ARG A 212 6.03 1.67 -8.97
N ASP A 213 5.33 0.54 -9.15
CA ASP A 213 4.21 0.43 -10.09
C ASP A 213 2.85 0.28 -9.38
N VAL A 214 2.77 0.54 -8.07
CA VAL A 214 1.51 0.39 -7.31
C VAL A 214 0.50 1.47 -7.68
N ILE A 215 -0.78 1.09 -7.69
CA ILE A 215 -1.92 2.00 -7.82
C ILE A 215 -2.61 2.12 -6.46
N THR A 216 -2.84 3.35 -6.02
CA THR A 216 -3.68 3.61 -4.83
C THR A 216 -5.14 3.66 -5.25
N CYS A 217 -5.96 2.81 -4.64
CA CYS A 217 -7.38 2.65 -4.94
C CYS A 217 -8.27 2.92 -3.72
N HIS A 218 -9.43 3.50 -3.98
CA HIS A 218 -10.59 3.35 -3.11
C HIS A 218 -11.34 2.08 -3.50
N VAL A 219 -11.86 1.35 -2.51
CA VAL A 219 -12.70 0.16 -2.75
C VAL A 219 -14.07 0.34 -2.11
N LYS A 220 -15.10 0.53 -2.94
CA LYS A 220 -16.47 0.72 -2.49
C LYS A 220 -17.40 -0.22 -3.24
N ASN A 221 -18.23 -0.99 -2.52
CA ASN A 221 -19.16 -1.93 -3.13
C ASN A 221 -18.46 -2.92 -4.09
N ARG A 222 -17.25 -3.39 -3.72
CA ARG A 222 -16.38 -4.26 -4.53
C ARG A 222 -15.81 -3.61 -5.79
N ASP A 223 -16.04 -2.32 -6.00
CA ASP A 223 -15.47 -1.57 -7.11
C ASP A 223 -14.12 -0.96 -6.73
N TYR A 224 -13.07 -1.33 -7.47
CA TYR A 224 -11.74 -0.76 -7.32
C TYR A 224 -11.62 0.49 -8.18
N SER A 225 -11.63 1.66 -7.57
CA SER A 225 -11.45 2.94 -8.28
C SER A 225 -10.08 3.52 -7.97
N ALA A 226 -9.25 3.68 -8.99
CA ALA A 226 -7.95 4.33 -8.86
C ALA A 226 -8.12 5.78 -8.39
N LYS A 227 -7.29 6.18 -7.41
CA LYS A 227 -7.17 7.56 -6.90
C LYS A 227 -5.88 8.21 -7.39
N TYR A 228 -4.78 7.47 -7.30
CA TYR A 228 -3.46 7.87 -7.76
C TYR A 228 -2.72 6.66 -8.33
N VAL A 229 -1.86 6.89 -9.32
CA VAL A 229 -0.78 5.96 -9.65
C VAL A 229 0.51 6.41 -8.95
N SER A 230 1.46 5.49 -8.73
CA SER A 230 2.80 5.85 -8.28
C SER A 230 3.45 6.90 -9.21
N PRO A 231 4.23 7.87 -8.72
CA PRO A 231 4.97 8.81 -9.57
C PRO A 231 6.00 8.14 -10.51
N THR A 232 6.33 6.88 -10.24
CA THR A 232 7.23 6.04 -11.05
C THR A 232 6.48 5.02 -11.90
N PHE A 233 5.15 5.14 -12.02
CA PHE A 233 4.28 4.14 -12.63
C PHE A 233 4.60 3.85 -14.10
N ARG A 234 4.61 2.56 -14.43
CA ARG A 234 4.88 2.03 -15.76
C ARG A 234 3.77 1.10 -16.21
N LEU A 235 3.57 1.04 -17.51
CA LEU A 235 2.66 0.08 -18.12
C LEU A 235 3.46 -1.09 -18.68
N GLY A 236 2.85 -2.28 -18.71
CA GLY A 236 3.56 -3.46 -19.18
C GLY A 236 2.67 -4.70 -19.16
N PRO A 237 3.17 -5.82 -19.71
CA PRO A 237 2.40 -7.04 -19.85
C PRO A 237 2.15 -7.73 -18.51
N VAL A 238 2.95 -7.45 -17.48
CA VAL A 238 2.89 -8.12 -16.17
C VAL A 238 1.60 -7.79 -15.41
N PHE A 239 1.19 -6.51 -15.38
CA PHE A 239 0.00 -6.06 -14.63
C PHE A 239 -1.20 -5.74 -15.53
N ALA A 240 -1.18 -6.21 -16.77
CA ALA A 240 -2.21 -5.88 -17.74
C ALA A 240 -3.59 -6.49 -17.40
N GLU A 241 -3.64 -7.61 -16.66
CA GLU A 241 -4.90 -8.18 -16.18
C GLU A 241 -5.53 -7.27 -15.13
N GLU A 242 -4.73 -6.86 -14.16
CA GLU A 242 -5.11 -6.03 -13.03
C GLU A 242 -5.66 -4.68 -13.49
N LEU A 243 -5.13 -4.11 -14.59
CA LEU A 243 -5.69 -2.90 -15.19
C LEU A 243 -7.17 -3.04 -15.56
N ASN A 244 -7.66 -4.25 -15.88
CA ASN A 244 -9.06 -4.47 -16.24
C ASN A 244 -10.01 -4.52 -15.02
N ILE A 245 -9.46 -4.70 -13.82
CA ILE A 245 -10.22 -4.75 -12.56
C ILE A 245 -10.37 -3.34 -11.99
N ILE A 246 -9.44 -2.45 -12.31
CA ILE A 246 -9.34 -1.11 -11.72
C ILE A 246 -10.00 -0.07 -12.61
N ASN A 247 -11.00 0.64 -12.10
CA ASN A 247 -11.66 1.76 -12.74
C ASN A 247 -10.94 3.09 -12.48
N ASN A 248 -11.36 4.16 -13.18
CA ASN A 248 -10.90 5.53 -13.00
C ASN A 248 -9.39 5.81 -13.20
N LYS A 249 -8.71 4.97 -13.99
CA LYS A 249 -7.26 5.04 -14.19
C LYS A 249 -6.78 6.34 -14.85
N GLU A 250 -7.56 6.89 -15.79
CA GLU A 250 -7.23 8.15 -16.46
C GLU A 250 -7.18 9.31 -15.46
N GLU A 251 -8.21 9.46 -14.62
CA GLU A 251 -8.25 10.49 -13.59
C GLU A 251 -7.11 10.31 -12.58
N ALA A 252 -6.82 9.07 -12.17
CA ALA A 252 -5.70 8.78 -11.28
C ALA A 252 -4.34 9.21 -11.86
N ILE A 253 -4.11 9.01 -13.17
CA ILE A 253 -2.89 9.48 -13.86
C ILE A 253 -2.85 11.02 -13.89
N LEU A 254 -3.98 11.67 -14.13
CA LEU A 254 -4.07 13.14 -14.15
C LEU A 254 -3.81 13.75 -12.77
N ASN A 255 -4.25 13.07 -11.71
CA ASN A 255 -4.10 13.50 -10.31
C ASN A 255 -2.71 13.24 -9.73
N THR A 256 -1.90 12.35 -10.32
CA THR A 256 -0.52 12.11 -9.90
C THR A 256 0.42 13.21 -10.40
N ASP A 257 1.46 13.52 -9.62
CA ASP A 257 2.56 14.42 -10.00
C ASP A 257 3.48 13.73 -11.03
N LEU A 258 3.06 13.76 -12.29
CA LEU A 258 3.77 13.26 -13.47
C LEU A 258 3.94 14.41 -14.47
N THR A 259 4.94 14.32 -15.35
CA THR A 259 5.07 15.28 -16.45
C THR A 259 3.87 15.16 -17.40
N ASP A 260 3.47 16.27 -18.03
CA ASP A 260 2.34 16.27 -18.98
C ASP A 260 2.52 15.29 -20.13
N GLU A 261 3.76 15.15 -20.61
CA GLU A 261 4.13 14.21 -21.66
C GLU A 261 3.90 12.76 -21.19
N ARG A 262 4.34 12.43 -19.97
CA ARG A 262 4.14 11.10 -19.37
C ARG A 262 2.66 10.81 -19.13
N LYS A 263 1.88 11.78 -18.64
CA LYS A 263 0.42 11.63 -18.46
C LYS A 263 -0.27 11.29 -19.79
N LYS A 264 -0.02 12.09 -20.83
CA LYS A 264 -0.58 11.86 -22.17
C LYS A 264 -0.21 10.48 -22.72
N PHE A 265 1.06 10.09 -22.57
CA PHE A 265 1.53 8.79 -23.00
C PHE A 265 0.80 7.65 -22.28
N LEU A 266 0.80 7.64 -20.94
CA LEU A 266 0.15 6.58 -20.15
C LEU A 266 -1.34 6.44 -20.51
N ILE A 267 -2.07 7.55 -20.57
CA ILE A 267 -3.49 7.57 -20.94
C ILE A 267 -3.70 6.98 -22.34
N SER A 268 -2.87 7.37 -23.32
CA SER A 268 -2.96 6.84 -24.69
C SER A 268 -2.71 5.31 -24.77
N ARG A 269 -1.98 4.76 -23.80
CA ARG A 269 -1.60 3.34 -23.75
C ARG A 269 -2.52 2.48 -22.90
N LEU A 270 -3.36 3.06 -22.05
CA LEU A 270 -4.27 2.30 -21.16
C LEU A 270 -5.12 1.28 -21.93
N LYS A 271 -5.86 1.73 -22.95
CA LYS A 271 -6.73 0.85 -23.75
C LYS A 271 -5.97 -0.32 -24.36
N TYR A 272 -4.76 -0.07 -24.86
CA TYR A 272 -3.92 -1.11 -25.45
C TYR A 272 -3.58 -2.22 -24.45
N TRP A 273 -3.16 -1.83 -23.24
CA TRP A 273 -2.80 -2.79 -22.19
C TRP A 273 -4.03 -3.47 -21.58
N GLU A 274 -5.16 -2.79 -21.45
CA GLU A 274 -6.44 -3.40 -21.06
C GLU A 274 -6.86 -4.49 -22.07
N ASP A 275 -6.86 -4.16 -23.37
CA ASP A 275 -7.21 -5.10 -24.43
C ASP A 275 -6.24 -6.29 -24.48
N PHE A 276 -4.94 -6.05 -24.22
CA PHE A 276 -3.96 -7.12 -24.04
C PHE A 276 -4.27 -7.99 -22.81
N GLY A 277 -4.61 -7.37 -21.68
CA GLY A 277 -4.95 -8.05 -20.43
C GLY A 277 -6.13 -9.02 -20.57
N LYS A 278 -7.11 -8.70 -21.43
CA LYS A 278 -8.28 -9.55 -21.73
C LYS A 278 -7.98 -10.74 -22.66
N LYS A 279 -6.81 -10.80 -23.31
CA LYS A 279 -6.48 -11.90 -24.24
C LYS A 279 -6.36 -13.22 -23.49
N LYS A 280 -7.06 -14.25 -23.98
CA LYS A 280 -6.93 -15.64 -23.46
C LYS A 280 -5.53 -16.23 -23.65
N ASN A 281 -4.84 -15.86 -24.73
CA ASN A 281 -3.48 -16.29 -25.01
C ASN A 281 -2.60 -15.05 -25.22
N LYS A 282 -1.63 -14.86 -24.32
CA LYS A 282 -0.75 -13.69 -24.27
C LYS A 282 0.61 -13.93 -24.91
N GLY A 283 0.89 -15.16 -25.36
CA GLY A 283 2.22 -15.54 -25.81
C GLY A 283 3.25 -15.40 -24.69
N LEU A 284 4.51 -15.16 -25.07
CA LEU A 284 5.60 -14.96 -24.11
C LEU A 284 5.49 -13.59 -23.43
N ILE A 285 5.46 -13.57 -22.09
CA ILE A 285 5.54 -12.36 -21.26
C ILE A 285 6.95 -12.25 -20.69
N ASN A 286 7.58 -11.09 -20.85
CA ASN A 286 8.85 -10.76 -20.19
C ASN A 286 8.60 -9.76 -19.05
N THR A 287 9.06 -10.09 -17.85
CA THR A 287 8.89 -9.27 -16.64
C THR A 287 9.75 -8.00 -16.64
N GLY A 288 10.71 -7.89 -17.55
CA GLY A 288 11.51 -6.69 -17.78
C GLY A 288 10.93 -5.71 -18.80
N ASP A 289 9.85 -6.07 -19.50
CA ASP A 289 9.24 -5.22 -20.51
C ASP A 289 8.29 -4.20 -19.86
N TRP A 290 8.65 -2.92 -19.94
CA TRP A 290 7.87 -1.82 -19.36
C TRP A 290 7.90 -0.59 -20.28
N GLU A 291 6.83 0.19 -20.24
CA GLU A 291 6.68 1.48 -20.92
C GLU A 291 6.59 2.63 -19.92
#